data_AF-A0A9W8MDX6-F1
#
_entry.id   AF-A0A9W8MDX6-F1
#
_cell.length_a   1.000
_cell.length_b   1.000
_cell.length_c   1.000
_cell.angle_alpha   90.00
_cell.angle_beta   90.00
_cell.angle_gamma   90.00
#
_symmetry.space_group_name_H-M   'P 1'
#
loop_
_entity.id
_entity.type
_entity.pdbx_description
1 polymer ?
#
loop_
_entity_poly.entity_id
_entity_poly.type
_entity_poly.pdbx_seq_one_letter_code
_entity_poly.pdbx_strand_id
1 'polypeptide(L)'
;MKVGGVVYMYPIYPNRMTRNDRSNVKVFQKICGNQGLSKVILATTRWDICPSESGEKRKRELVDTFWSDMLSASAPQTKAEMTALWNSKESAWDLIELVLKRRADSHIDGVILTIQKQIVDKSKKLKNTDAAQELRRKLEELLKESGSASTQARKDKLRALASEAARLRLPLGTRIMRFLGF
;
A
#
# COMPACT_ATOMS: atom_id res chain seq x y z
N MET A 1 -16.29 11.89 -3.38
CA MET A 1 -16.25 10.41 -3.23
C MET A 1 -15.72 10.08 -1.84
N LYS A 2 -16.47 9.33 -1.02
CA LYS A 2 -16.03 8.90 0.32
C LYS A 2 -15.37 7.51 0.22
N VAL A 3 -14.25 7.31 0.91
CA VAL A 3 -13.59 6.00 1.01
C VAL A 3 -14.02 5.32 2.30
N GLY A 4 -14.61 4.14 2.20
CA GLY A 4 -15.10 3.35 3.35
C GLY A 4 -14.00 2.61 4.10
N GLY A 5 -12.98 2.13 3.38
CA GLY A 5 -11.82 1.46 3.94
C GLY A 5 -10.75 1.25 2.88
N VAL A 6 -9.54 0.92 3.32
CA VAL A 6 -8.38 0.63 2.48
C VAL A 6 -7.77 -0.68 2.94
N VAL A 7 -7.52 -1.58 2.01
CA VAL A 7 -6.91 -2.89 2.31
C VAL A 7 -5.51 -2.91 1.71
N TYR A 8 -4.50 -3.12 2.56
CA TYR A 8 -3.13 -3.34 2.13
C TYR A 8 -2.81 -4.83 2.24
N MET A 9 -2.61 -5.49 1.10
CA MET A 9 -2.34 -6.93 1.07
C MET A 9 -0.83 -7.21 0.98
N TYR A 10 -0.34 -8.15 1.78
CA TYR A 10 1.06 -8.58 1.75
C TYR A 10 1.19 -10.11 1.85
N PRO A 11 1.97 -10.78 0.99
CA PRO A 11 2.15 -12.23 1.06
C PRO A 11 3.04 -12.63 2.23
N ILE A 12 2.63 -13.62 3.03
CA ILE A 12 3.40 -14.14 4.17
C ILE A 12 4.54 -15.10 3.74
N TYR A 13 4.58 -15.46 2.46
CA TYR A 13 5.55 -16.40 1.87
C TYR A 13 7.02 -16.06 2.20
N PRO A 14 7.91 -17.05 2.45
CA PRO A 14 9.22 -16.90 3.10
C PRO A 14 10.30 -16.05 2.38
N ASN A 15 10.01 -15.33 1.31
CA ASN A 15 11.01 -14.48 0.66
C ASN A 15 11.43 -13.34 1.59
N ARG A 16 12.73 -13.05 1.73
CA ARG A 16 13.22 -11.95 2.58
C ARG A 16 12.53 -10.64 2.20
N MET A 17 12.06 -9.91 3.21
CA MET A 17 11.59 -8.56 2.99
C MET A 17 12.73 -7.70 2.42
N THR A 18 12.41 -6.97 1.37
CA THR A 18 13.39 -6.18 0.63
C THR A 18 13.30 -4.70 1.02
N ARG A 19 14.34 -3.92 0.70
CA ARG A 19 14.32 -2.45 0.77
C ARG A 19 13.12 -1.86 -0.02
N ASN A 20 12.67 -2.58 -1.03
CA ASN A 20 11.51 -2.20 -1.85
C ASN A 20 10.18 -2.33 -1.11
N ASP A 21 10.05 -3.27 -0.18
CA ASP A 21 8.83 -3.43 0.61
C ASP A 21 8.68 -2.28 1.59
N ARG A 22 9.77 -1.83 2.24
CA ARG A 22 9.78 -0.63 3.10
C ARG A 22 9.32 0.61 2.37
N SER A 23 9.83 0.83 1.17
CA SER A 23 9.47 2.01 0.38
C SER A 23 8.03 1.94 -0.13
N ASN A 24 7.47 0.76 -0.39
CA ASN A 24 6.04 0.60 -0.70
C ASN A 24 5.16 1.01 0.48
N VAL A 25 5.50 0.58 1.69
CA VAL A 25 4.77 0.96 2.91
C VAL A 25 4.83 2.48 3.13
N LYS A 26 5.98 3.12 2.90
CA LYS A 26 6.11 4.59 2.99
C LYS A 26 5.19 5.32 2.01
N VAL A 27 5.17 4.91 0.74
CA VAL A 27 4.23 5.49 -0.25
C VAL A 27 2.79 5.31 0.22
N PHE A 28 2.44 4.11 0.72
CA PHE A 28 1.11 3.81 1.22
C PHE A 28 0.71 4.68 2.43
N GLN A 29 1.62 4.89 3.38
CA GLN A 29 1.42 5.81 4.50
C GLN A 29 1.18 7.25 4.02
N LYS A 30 1.86 7.70 2.95
CA LYS A 30 1.60 9.03 2.36
C LYS A 30 0.24 9.14 1.68
N ILE A 31 -0.27 8.04 1.11
CA ILE A 31 -1.62 7.98 0.54
C ILE A 31 -2.66 8.16 1.64
N CYS A 32 -2.53 7.37 2.71
CA CYS A 32 -3.53 7.33 3.78
C CYS A 32 -3.43 8.55 4.71
N GLY A 33 -2.20 8.92 5.09
CA GLY A 33 -1.93 9.83 6.19
C GLY A 33 -2.20 9.21 7.55
N ASN A 34 -1.67 9.83 8.61
CA ASN A 34 -1.77 9.31 9.97
C ASN A 34 -3.23 9.11 10.42
N GLN A 35 -4.11 10.05 10.11
CA GLN A 35 -5.54 9.94 10.40
C GLN A 35 -6.21 8.83 9.57
N GLY A 36 -5.81 8.68 8.30
CA GLY A 36 -6.39 7.68 7.40
C GLY A 36 -6.02 6.24 7.73
N LEU A 37 -5.01 6.00 8.59
CA LEU A 37 -4.65 4.67 9.06
C LEU A 37 -5.79 3.99 9.83
N SER A 38 -6.70 4.76 10.44
CA SER A 38 -7.90 4.22 11.06
C SER A 38 -8.83 3.48 10.07
N LYS A 39 -8.71 3.77 8.77
CA LYS A 39 -9.44 3.09 7.69
C LYS A 39 -8.66 1.94 7.05
N VAL A 40 -7.47 1.64 7.53
CA VAL A 40 -6.57 0.66 6.92
C VAL A 40 -6.70 -0.69 7.61
N ILE A 41 -6.86 -1.73 6.78
CA ILE A 41 -6.67 -3.13 7.15
C ILE A 41 -5.43 -3.66 6.43
N LEU A 42 -4.46 -4.13 7.20
CA LEU A 42 -3.26 -4.81 6.76
C LEU A 42 -3.58 -6.31 6.68
N ALA A 43 -3.78 -6.82 5.47
CA ALA A 43 -4.17 -8.20 5.23
C ALA A 43 -2.94 -9.03 4.80
N THR A 44 -2.58 -10.03 5.60
CA THR A 44 -1.55 -11.01 5.23
C THR A 44 -2.19 -12.11 4.38
N THR A 45 -1.54 -12.51 3.28
CA THR A 45 -2.08 -13.46 2.27
C THR A 45 -1.13 -14.63 2.05
N ARG A 46 -1.55 -15.64 1.27
CA ARG A 46 -0.75 -16.83 0.90
C ARG A 46 -0.36 -17.71 2.09
N TRP A 47 -1.24 -17.78 3.09
CA TRP A 47 -1.08 -18.66 4.24
C TRP A 47 -1.19 -20.15 3.88
N ASP A 48 -1.92 -20.47 2.82
CA ASP A 48 -2.13 -21.81 2.26
C ASP A 48 -0.86 -22.46 1.71
N ILE A 49 0.11 -21.66 1.25
CA ILE A 49 1.36 -22.13 0.66
C ILE A 49 2.60 -21.82 1.51
N CYS A 50 2.42 -21.31 2.73
CA CYS A 50 3.51 -20.93 3.63
C CYS A 50 3.58 -21.91 4.82
N PRO A 51 4.76 -22.48 5.14
CA PRO A 51 4.93 -23.26 6.36
C PRO A 51 4.57 -22.42 7.60
N SER A 52 3.78 -22.98 8.52
CA SER A 52 3.21 -22.25 9.66
C SER A 52 4.26 -21.52 10.51
N GLU A 53 5.39 -22.17 10.81
CA GLU A 53 6.47 -21.57 11.61
C GLU A 53 7.10 -20.35 10.90
N SER A 54 7.33 -20.48 9.58
CA SER A 54 7.87 -19.40 8.75
C SER A 54 6.88 -18.25 8.64
N GLY A 55 5.58 -18.57 8.48
CA GLY A 55 4.50 -17.58 8.44
C GLY A 55 4.40 -16.77 9.73
N GLU A 56 4.41 -17.43 10.90
CA GLU A 56 4.38 -16.74 12.20
C GLU A 56 5.65 -15.94 12.48
N LYS A 57 6.82 -16.42 12.05
CA LYS A 57 8.06 -15.63 12.12
C LYS A 57 7.97 -14.37 11.27
N ARG A 58 7.45 -14.48 10.04
CA ARG A 58 7.26 -13.34 9.13
C ARG A 58 6.20 -12.37 9.65
N LYS A 59 5.13 -12.86 10.24
CA LYS A 59 4.09 -12.03 10.85
C LYS A 59 4.65 -11.19 12.00
N ARG A 60 5.51 -11.77 12.85
CA ARG A 60 6.24 -11.01 13.89
C ARG A 60 7.15 -9.95 13.27
N GLU A 61 7.95 -10.31 12.27
CA GLU A 61 8.81 -9.36 11.56
C GLU A 61 8.02 -8.17 10.99
N LEU A 62 6.84 -8.43 10.40
CA LEU A 62 5.92 -7.41 9.92
C LEU A 62 5.50 -6.45 11.04
N VAL A 63 5.01 -6.98 12.15
CA VAL A 63 4.50 -6.21 13.28
C VAL A 63 5.61 -5.39 13.94
N ASP A 64 6.76 -6.00 14.19
CA ASP A 64 7.84 -5.39 14.97
C ASP A 64 8.63 -4.35 14.18
N THR A 65 8.53 -4.37 12.85
CA THR A 65 9.32 -3.47 12.01
C THR A 65 8.46 -2.70 11.00
N PHE A 66 8.08 -3.29 9.88
CA PHE A 66 7.51 -2.60 8.72
C PHE A 66 6.15 -1.96 9.01
N TRP A 67 5.32 -2.61 9.82
CA TRP A 67 3.99 -2.15 10.18
C TRP A 67 3.91 -1.56 11.57
N SER A 68 5.02 -1.56 12.33
CA SER A 68 5.06 -1.04 13.69
C SER A 68 4.50 0.37 13.77
N ASP A 69 4.92 1.28 12.89
CA ASP A 69 4.43 2.66 12.87
C ASP A 69 2.91 2.76 12.55
N MET A 70 2.36 1.81 11.80
CA MET A 70 0.93 1.80 11.44
C MET A 70 0.07 1.15 12.51
N LEU A 71 0.64 0.22 13.28
CA LEU A 71 -0.03 -0.54 14.33
C LEU A 71 0.09 0.14 15.71
N SER A 72 1.16 0.91 15.93
CA SER A 72 1.53 1.50 17.23
C SER A 72 1.15 2.99 17.35
N ALA A 73 0.06 3.42 16.71
CA ALA A 73 -0.34 4.83 16.76
C ALA A 73 -0.64 5.29 18.21
N SER A 74 -0.26 6.53 18.53
CA SER A 74 -0.41 7.13 19.88
C SER A 74 -1.86 7.22 20.37
N ALA A 75 -2.83 7.18 19.46
CA ALA A 75 -4.24 7.05 19.78
C ALA A 75 -4.77 5.71 19.23
N PRO A 76 -5.49 4.89 20.02
CA PRO A 76 -6.06 3.64 19.55
C PRO A 76 -6.96 3.78 18.32
N GLN A 77 -7.59 4.94 18.16
CA GLN A 77 -8.51 5.23 17.06
C GLN A 77 -7.80 5.63 15.76
N THR A 78 -6.48 5.78 15.75
CA THR A 78 -5.70 6.17 14.57
C THR A 78 -4.76 5.08 14.05
N LYS A 79 -4.80 3.87 14.62
CA LYS A 79 -4.01 2.73 14.13
C LYS A 79 -4.75 1.92 13.06
N ALA A 80 -3.97 1.32 12.18
CA ALA A 80 -4.43 0.27 11.29
C ALA A 80 -4.73 -1.01 12.09
N GLU A 81 -5.49 -1.93 11.48
CA GLU A 81 -5.70 -3.27 12.01
C GLU A 81 -5.11 -4.32 11.08
N MET A 82 -4.71 -5.45 11.64
CA MET A 82 -4.07 -6.53 10.89
C MET A 82 -4.94 -7.78 10.94
N THR A 83 -5.09 -8.44 9.80
CA THR A 83 -5.80 -9.73 9.69
C THR A 83 -5.08 -10.69 8.73
N ALA A 84 -5.43 -11.98 8.83
CA ALA A 84 -4.96 -13.02 7.92
C ALA A 84 -6.08 -13.39 6.93
N LEU A 85 -5.75 -13.38 5.64
CA LEU A 85 -6.62 -13.80 4.56
C LEU A 85 -6.22 -15.21 4.12
N TRP A 86 -7.09 -16.17 4.39
CA TRP A 86 -6.82 -17.62 4.29
C TRP A 86 -7.15 -18.22 2.92
N ASN A 87 -7.23 -17.38 1.88
CA ASN A 87 -7.58 -17.79 0.52
C ASN A 87 -8.95 -18.52 0.43
N SER A 88 -9.88 -18.17 1.33
CA SER A 88 -11.26 -18.67 1.35
C SER A 88 -12.26 -17.53 1.15
N LYS A 89 -13.45 -17.86 0.64
CA LYS A 89 -14.55 -16.89 0.47
C LYS A 89 -14.95 -16.28 1.81
N GLU A 90 -14.97 -17.10 2.85
CA GLU A 90 -15.33 -16.74 4.22
C GLU A 90 -14.37 -15.69 4.76
N SER A 91 -13.05 -15.94 4.68
CA SER A 91 -12.03 -15.00 5.15
C SER A 91 -12.06 -13.66 4.37
N ALA A 92 -12.44 -13.70 3.09
CA ALA A 92 -12.62 -12.49 2.30
C ALA A 92 -13.83 -11.68 2.78
N TRP A 93 -14.95 -12.34 3.11
CA TRP A 93 -16.11 -11.69 3.69
C TRP A 93 -15.84 -11.14 5.09
N ASP A 94 -15.17 -11.89 5.95
CA ASP A 94 -14.76 -11.43 7.29
C ASP A 94 -13.95 -10.12 7.20
N LEU A 95 -13.05 -10.03 6.22
CA LEU A 95 -12.28 -8.81 5.97
C LEU A 95 -13.19 -7.64 5.54
N ILE A 96 -14.17 -7.89 4.67
CA ILE A 96 -15.13 -6.86 4.24
C ILE A 96 -16.02 -6.42 5.42
N GLU A 97 -16.50 -7.35 6.22
CA GLU A 97 -17.25 -7.05 7.45
C GLU A 97 -16.43 -6.20 8.41
N LEU A 98 -15.13 -6.49 8.54
CA LEU A 98 -14.21 -5.67 9.32
C LEU A 98 -14.10 -4.24 8.79
N VAL A 99 -14.01 -4.06 7.47
CA VAL A 99 -14.05 -2.72 6.85
C VAL A 99 -15.35 -2.00 7.20
N LEU A 100 -16.49 -2.68 7.09
CA LEU A 100 -17.81 -2.10 7.34
C LEU A 100 -18.00 -1.74 8.82
N LYS A 101 -17.58 -2.62 9.73
CA LYS A 101 -17.60 -2.38 11.19
C LYS A 101 -16.79 -1.14 11.55
N ARG A 102 -15.57 -1.00 11.02
CA ARG A 102 -14.74 0.19 11.26
C ARG A 102 -15.36 1.45 10.66
N ARG A 103 -15.98 1.35 9.48
CA ARG A 103 -16.69 2.48 8.87
C ARG A 103 -17.87 2.95 9.73
N ALA A 104 -18.54 2.04 10.43
CA ALA A 104 -19.66 2.37 11.31
C ALA A 104 -19.25 3.08 12.61
N ASP A 105 -17.96 3.06 12.98
CA ASP A 105 -17.44 3.83 14.10
C ASP A 105 -17.48 5.33 13.77
N SER A 106 -18.20 6.10 14.60
CA SER A 106 -18.37 7.55 14.43
C SER A 106 -17.04 8.33 14.46
N HIS A 107 -15.99 7.79 15.09
CA HIS A 107 -14.67 8.42 15.12
C HIS A 107 -13.89 8.22 13.80
N ILE A 108 -14.26 7.20 13.02
CA ILE A 108 -13.63 6.84 11.75
C ILE A 108 -14.46 7.36 10.58
N ASP A 109 -15.79 7.47 10.75
CA ASP A 109 -16.64 8.10 9.77
C ASP A 109 -16.20 9.54 9.50
N GLY A 110 -16.23 9.94 8.22
CA GLY A 110 -15.74 11.25 7.81
C GLY A 110 -14.22 11.42 7.76
N VAL A 111 -13.39 10.47 8.22
CA VAL A 111 -11.93 10.55 8.01
C VAL A 111 -11.62 10.51 6.50
N ILE A 112 -10.88 11.51 6.03
CA ILE A 112 -10.47 11.67 4.62
C ILE A 112 -8.99 11.36 4.50
N LEU A 113 -8.63 10.49 3.55
CA LEU A 113 -7.23 10.14 3.29
C LEU A 113 -6.43 11.35 2.81
N THR A 114 -5.15 11.43 3.17
CA THR A 114 -4.27 12.54 2.76
C THR A 114 -4.28 12.77 1.26
N ILE A 115 -4.23 11.72 0.44
CA ILE A 115 -4.25 11.87 -1.02
C ILE A 115 -5.53 12.55 -1.53
N GLN A 116 -6.68 12.29 -0.89
CA GLN A 116 -7.96 12.92 -1.26
C GLN A 116 -7.92 14.41 -0.92
N LYS A 117 -7.44 14.77 0.28
CA LYS A 117 -7.26 16.18 0.67
C LYS A 117 -6.31 16.92 -0.27
N GLN A 118 -5.25 16.26 -0.72
CA GLN A 118 -4.27 16.87 -1.61
C GLN A 118 -4.83 17.16 -3.00
N ILE A 119 -5.60 16.23 -3.56
CA ILE A 119 -6.13 16.36 -4.92
C ILE A 119 -7.34 17.27 -4.95
N VAL A 120 -8.24 17.14 -3.97
CA VAL A 120 -9.51 17.87 -3.93
C VAL A 120 -9.29 19.22 -3.24
N ASP A 121 -9.03 19.21 -1.95
CA ASP A 121 -9.00 20.44 -1.13
C ASP A 121 -7.83 21.35 -1.51
N LYS A 122 -6.65 20.76 -1.77
CA LYS A 122 -5.43 21.51 -2.14
C LYS A 122 -5.24 21.64 -3.65
N SER A 123 -6.16 21.13 -4.47
CA SER A 123 -6.10 21.17 -5.94
C SER A 123 -4.74 20.73 -6.54
N LYS A 124 -4.00 19.86 -5.85
CA LYS A 124 -2.73 19.34 -6.37
C LYS A 124 -3.03 18.37 -7.52
N LYS A 125 -2.30 18.51 -8.62
CA LYS A 125 -2.23 17.44 -9.64
C LYS A 125 -1.77 16.15 -8.95
N LEU A 126 -2.32 14.99 -9.32
CA LEU A 126 -1.95 13.68 -8.75
C LEU A 126 -0.43 13.48 -8.71
N LYS A 127 0.25 13.91 -9.78
CA LYS A 127 1.71 13.86 -9.94
C LYS A 127 2.50 14.70 -8.91
N ASN A 128 1.87 15.67 -8.25
CA ASN A 128 2.47 16.55 -7.25
C ASN A 128 2.07 16.19 -5.81
N THR A 129 1.38 15.07 -5.61
CA THR A 129 1.05 14.56 -4.27
C THR A 129 2.30 14.02 -3.57
N ASP A 130 2.27 13.97 -2.25
CA ASP A 130 3.43 13.52 -1.46
C ASP A 130 3.70 12.03 -1.72
N ALA A 131 2.64 11.24 -1.93
CA ALA A 131 2.75 9.84 -2.34
C ALA A 131 3.42 9.69 -3.71
N ALA A 132 3.08 10.54 -4.69
CA ALA A 132 3.71 10.53 -5.99
C ALA A 132 5.19 10.93 -5.95
N GLN A 133 5.55 11.89 -5.10
CA GLN A 133 6.94 12.28 -4.88
C GLN A 133 7.75 11.15 -4.25
N GLU A 134 7.22 10.49 -3.22
CA GLU A 134 7.88 9.34 -2.59
C GLU A 134 8.03 8.16 -3.55
N LEU A 135 7.02 7.91 -4.39
CA LEU A 135 7.11 6.89 -5.43
C LEU A 135 8.21 7.20 -6.45
N ARG A 136 8.36 8.47 -6.88
CA ARG A 136 9.46 8.86 -7.77
C ARG A 136 10.82 8.66 -7.13
N ARG A 137 10.98 9.09 -5.87
CA ARG A 137 12.21 8.88 -5.10
C ARG A 137 12.60 7.40 -5.07
N LYS A 138 11.63 6.52 -4.82
CA LYS A 138 11.82 5.06 -4.89
C LYS A 138 12.26 4.59 -6.29
N LEU A 139 11.57 5.04 -7.34
CA LEU A 139 11.90 4.66 -8.71
C LEU A 139 13.32 5.11 -9.10
N GLU A 140 13.72 6.31 -8.69
CA GLU A 140 15.07 6.82 -8.91
C GLU A 140 16.14 5.99 -8.19
N GLU A 141 15.89 5.58 -6.95
CA GLU A 141 16.78 4.68 -6.21
C GLU A 141 16.95 3.34 -6.92
N LEU A 142 15.84 2.71 -7.32
CA LEU A 142 15.85 1.44 -8.06
C LEU A 142 16.64 1.52 -9.37
N LEU A 143 16.51 2.63 -10.08
CA LEU A 143 17.23 2.86 -11.34
C LEU A 143 18.73 3.07 -11.13
N LYS A 144 19.13 3.74 -10.03
CA LYS A 144 20.53 3.89 -9.62
C LYS A 144 21.14 2.54 -9.26
N GLU A 145 20.45 1.74 -8.44
CA GLU A 145 20.89 0.40 -8.02
C GLU A 145 21.02 -0.57 -9.21
N SER A 146 20.22 -0.38 -10.27
CA SER A 146 20.25 -1.22 -11.48
C SER A 146 21.37 -0.87 -12.48
N GLY A 147 22.28 0.05 -12.18
CA GLY A 147 23.40 0.41 -13.08
C GLY A 147 23.01 1.14 -14.37
N SER A 148 21.76 1.62 -14.48
CA SER A 148 21.31 2.38 -15.67
C SER A 148 21.91 3.79 -15.65
N ALA A 149 23.06 3.96 -16.30
CA ALA A 149 23.84 5.19 -16.30
C ALA A 149 23.22 6.30 -17.18
N SER A 150 22.44 5.96 -18.22
CA SER A 150 21.85 6.95 -19.13
C SER A 150 20.39 7.27 -18.81
N THR A 151 20.02 8.56 -18.92
CA THR A 151 18.65 9.05 -18.76
C THR A 151 17.67 8.38 -19.72
N GLN A 152 18.15 7.94 -20.88
CA GLN A 152 17.33 7.26 -21.90
C GLN A 152 17.03 5.81 -21.52
N ALA A 153 18.04 5.02 -21.11
CA ALA A 153 17.84 3.65 -20.64
C ALA A 153 16.90 3.58 -19.42
N ARG A 154 16.95 4.60 -18.56
CA ARG A 154 16.01 4.78 -17.44
C ARG A 154 14.57 4.95 -17.90
N LYS A 155 14.33 5.83 -18.88
CA LYS A 155 12.99 6.08 -19.44
C LYS A 155 12.43 4.84 -20.12
N ASP A 156 13.26 4.09 -20.85
CA ASP A 156 12.82 2.90 -21.57
C ASP A 156 12.49 1.74 -20.63
N LYS A 157 13.26 1.56 -19.55
CA LYS A 157 12.96 0.56 -18.50
C LYS A 157 11.68 0.90 -17.72
N LEU A 158 11.45 2.19 -17.43
CA LEU A 158 10.19 2.65 -16.81
C LEU A 158 8.98 2.42 -17.72
N ARG A 159 9.10 2.67 -19.02
CA ARG A 159 8.05 2.37 -20.00
C ARG A 159 7.75 0.87 -20.06
N ALA A 160 8.77 0.03 -20.06
CA ALA A 160 8.60 -1.42 -20.06
C ALA A 160 7.81 -1.91 -18.83
N LEU A 161 8.23 -1.50 -17.62
CA LEU A 161 7.55 -1.79 -16.35
C LEU A 161 6.10 -1.27 -16.32
N ALA A 162 5.87 -0.06 -16.83
CA ALA A 162 4.52 0.51 -16.92
C ALA A 162 3.63 -0.29 -17.87
N SER A 163 4.18 -0.74 -19.01
CA SER A 163 3.45 -1.58 -19.97
C SER A 163 3.13 -2.96 -19.40
N GLU A 164 4.02 -3.54 -18.60
CA GLU A 164 3.82 -4.83 -17.93
C GLU A 164 2.73 -4.73 -16.85
N ALA A 165 2.75 -3.67 -16.04
CA ALA A 165 1.71 -3.36 -15.07
C ALA A 165 0.34 -3.12 -15.73
N ALA A 166 0.31 -2.53 -16.93
CA ALA A 166 -0.92 -2.36 -17.71
C ALA A 166 -1.48 -3.68 -18.26
N ARG A 167 -0.60 -4.64 -18.62
CA ARG A 167 -1.00 -5.97 -19.10
C ARG A 167 -1.60 -6.85 -18.02
N LEU A 168 -1.21 -6.66 -16.76
CA LEU A 168 -1.74 -7.43 -15.62
C LEU A 168 -3.22 -7.17 -15.29
N ARG A 169 -3.96 -6.39 -16.11
CA ARG A 169 -5.38 -6.02 -15.91
C ARG A 169 -5.70 -5.57 -14.47
N LEU A 170 -4.70 -5.05 -13.76
CA LEU A 170 -4.93 -4.43 -12.46
C LEU A 170 -5.77 -3.18 -12.72
N PRO A 171 -6.89 -2.95 -11.98
CA PRO A 171 -7.75 -1.77 -12.15
C PRO A 171 -7.01 -0.41 -12.03
N LEU A 172 -5.77 -0.45 -11.52
CA LEU A 172 -4.86 0.67 -11.36
C LEU A 172 -3.96 0.94 -12.58
N GLY A 173 -3.68 -0.04 -13.44
CA GLY A 173 -2.67 0.06 -14.50
C GLY A 173 -2.93 1.19 -15.49
N THR A 174 -4.19 1.36 -15.92
CA THR A 174 -4.59 2.43 -16.84
C THR A 174 -4.50 3.82 -16.22
N ARG A 175 -4.74 3.94 -14.90
CA ARG A 175 -4.61 5.20 -14.16
C ARG A 175 -3.14 5.56 -13.88
N ILE A 176 -2.27 4.56 -13.72
CA ILE A 176 -0.82 4.73 -13.57
C ILE A 176 -0.16 5.11 -14.90
N MET A 177 -0.59 4.55 -16.03
CA MET A 177 -0.09 4.98 -17.35
C MET A 177 -0.43 6.44 -17.65
N ARG A 178 -1.69 6.83 -17.41
CA ARG A 178 -2.13 8.23 -17.51
C ARG A 178 -1.40 9.17 -16.52
N PHE A 179 -0.87 8.62 -15.42
CA PHE A 179 -0.07 9.32 -14.41
C PHE A 179 1.40 9.55 -14.83
N LEU A 180 1.96 8.69 -15.68
CA LEU A 180 3.32 8.79 -16.21
C LEU A 180 3.43 9.66 -17.48
N GLY A 181 2.30 10.15 -18.00
CA GLY A 181 2.27 11.02 -19.19
C GLY A 181 2.40 10.26 -20.51
N PHE A 182 1.91 9.01 -20.55
CA PHE A 182 1.70 8.22 -21.75
C PHE A 182 0.20 8.09 -22.04
#